data_AF-T1G4S0-F1
#
_entry.id   AF-T1G4S0-F1
#
_cell.length_a   1.000
_cell.length_b   1.000
_cell.length_c   1.000
_cell.angle_alpha   90.00
_cell.angle_beta   90.00
_cell.angle_gamma   90.00
#
_symmetry.space_group_name_H-M   'P 1'
#
loop_
_entity.id
_entity.type
_entity.pdbx_description
1 polymer ?
#
loop_
_entity_poly.entity_id
_entity_poly.type
_entity_poly.pdbx_seq_one_letter_code
_entity_poly.pdbx_strand_id
1 'polypeptide(L)'
;MAHQLLIIVSDGRIQENVGRVKPYVKLATERGIFIVFIIVDTKSSILSIRNPIVDERQQIRLEPYMDSFPFPYYVIIRDVTNIPQTMADALRQWFELVGQK
;
A
#
# COMPACT_ATOMS: atom_id res chain seq x y z
N MET A 1 -16.68 8.90 -16.56
CA MET A 1 -16.53 8.55 -15.13
C MET A 1 -15.16 9.04 -14.68
N ALA A 2 -15.09 9.94 -13.70
CA ALA A 2 -13.82 10.46 -13.19
C ALA A 2 -13.16 9.38 -12.31
N HIS A 3 -12.03 8.86 -12.74
CA HIS A 3 -11.22 7.93 -11.95
C HIS A 3 -10.20 8.77 -11.19
N GLN A 4 -10.33 8.86 -9.86
CA GLN A 4 -9.37 9.59 -9.03
C GLN A 4 -8.25 8.64 -8.62
N LEU A 5 -7.01 9.06 -8.81
CA LEU A 5 -5.84 8.32 -8.35
C LEU A 5 -5.28 8.99 -7.09
N LEU A 6 -5.13 8.21 -6.02
CA LEU A 6 -4.43 8.60 -4.80
C LEU A 6 -3.14 7.79 -4.68
N ILE A 7 -2.00 8.48 -4.73
CA ILE A 7 -0.69 7.88 -4.49
C ILE A 7 -0.24 8.26 -3.08
N ILE A 8 0.06 7.26 -2.26
CA ILE A 8 0.61 7.46 -0.91
C ILE A 8 2.07 7.02 -0.94
N VAL A 9 3.00 7.90 -0.56
CA VAL A 9 4.43 7.58 -0.48
C VAL A 9 4.86 7.66 0.98
N SER A 10 5.29 6.54 1.56
CA SER A 10 5.67 6.45 2.97
C SER A 10 6.55 5.21 3.21
N ASP A 11 7.10 5.05 4.41
CA ASP A 11 7.83 3.83 4.82
C ASP A 11 6.89 2.64 5.10
N GLY A 12 5.57 2.85 4.98
CA GLY A 12 4.54 1.82 5.12
C GLY A 12 4.25 1.41 6.56
N ARG A 13 4.86 2.04 7.57
CA ARG A 13 4.70 1.66 8.97
C ARG A 13 3.49 2.34 9.59
N ILE A 14 2.40 1.60 9.72
CA ILE A 14 1.16 2.07 10.33
C ILE A 14 1.20 1.76 11.84
N GLN A 15 1.29 2.81 12.67
CA GLN A 15 1.28 2.70 14.13
C GLN A 15 -0.14 2.47 14.70
N GLU A 16 -1.16 2.88 13.96
CA GLU A 16 -2.55 2.65 14.34
C GLU A 16 -2.96 1.20 14.15
N ASN A 17 -4.06 0.81 14.82
CA ASN A 17 -4.70 -0.47 14.55
C ASN A 17 -5.12 -0.51 13.08
N VAL A 18 -4.47 -1.38 12.30
CA VAL A 18 -4.76 -1.66 10.89
C VAL A 18 -6.26 -1.87 10.62
N GLY A 19 -6.98 -2.47 11.58
CA GLY A 19 -8.43 -2.66 11.53
C GLY A 19 -9.24 -1.37 11.44
N ARG A 20 -8.71 -0.23 11.89
CA ARG A 20 -9.32 1.10 11.72
C ARG A 20 -9.10 1.65 10.31
N VAL A 21 -8.00 1.30 9.64
CA VAL A 21 -7.65 1.82 8.31
C VAL A 21 -8.42 1.09 7.21
N LYS A 22 -8.58 -0.23 7.32
CA LYS A 22 -9.24 -1.09 6.31
C LYS A 22 -10.64 -0.57 5.87
N PRO A 23 -11.55 -0.14 6.77
CA PRO A 23 -12.85 0.40 6.39
C PRO A 23 -12.76 1.65 5.50
N TYR A 24 -11.80 2.55 5.76
CA TYR A 24 -11.63 3.76 4.97
C TYR A 24 -11.05 3.47 3.58
N VAL A 25 -10.10 2.53 3.49
CA VAL A 25 -9.56 2.07 2.20
C VAL A 25 -10.66 1.46 1.34
N LYS A 26 -11.53 0.64 1.95
CA LYS A 26 -12.70 0.07 1.28
C LYS A 26 -13.66 1.16 0.81
N LEU A 27 -14.03 2.10 1.68
CA LEU A 27 -14.95 3.19 1.34
C LEU A 27 -14.43 4.07 0.20
N ALA A 28 -13.13 4.37 0.20
CA ALA A 28 -12.51 5.16 -0.87
C ALA A 28 -12.52 4.41 -2.21
N THR A 29 -12.20 3.11 -2.19
CA THR A 29 -12.28 2.24 -3.39
C THR A 29 -13.71 2.19 -3.94
N GLU A 30 -14.72 2.03 -3.08
CA GLU A 30 -16.14 2.04 -3.46
C GLU A 30 -16.59 3.37 -4.08
N ARG A 31 -15.90 4.48 -3.75
CA ARG A 31 -16.13 5.80 -4.35
C ARG A 31 -15.33 6.04 -5.64
N GLY A 32 -14.68 5.02 -6.18
CA GLY A 32 -13.91 5.11 -7.43
C GLY A 32 -12.55 5.77 -7.27
N ILE A 33 -11.99 5.80 -6.05
CA ILE A 33 -10.62 6.25 -5.81
C ILE A 33 -9.71 5.03 -5.92
N PHE A 34 -8.83 5.03 -6.91
CA PHE A 34 -7.78 4.03 -7.04
C PHE A 34 -6.60 4.43 -6.15
N ILE A 35 -6.28 3.62 -5.14
CA ILE A 35 -5.23 3.92 -4.15
C ILE A 35 -4.02 3.04 -4.44
N VAL A 36 -2.85 3.66 -4.59
CA VAL A 36 -1.57 2.97 -4.73
C VAL A 36 -0.62 3.43 -3.62
N PHE A 37 -0.12 2.48 -2.83
CA PHE A 37 0.82 2.76 -1.74
C PHE A 37 2.26 2.43 -2.17
N ILE A 38 3.12 3.43 -2.24
CA ILE A 38 4.56 3.27 -2.50
C ILE A 38 5.27 3.22 -1.16
N ILE A 39 5.77 2.04 -0.81
CA ILE A 39 6.54 1.78 0.39
C ILE A 39 8.01 2.04 0.08
N VAL A 40 8.59 3.07 0.70
CA VAL A 40 10.02 3.39 0.59
C VAL A 40 10.77 2.58 1.63
N ASP A 41 11.40 1.50 1.18
CA ASP A 41 12.04 0.50 2.02
C ASP A 41 13.55 0.77 2.14
N THR A 42 13.98 1.21 3.32
CA THR A 42 15.40 1.56 3.55
C THR A 42 16.13 0.45 4.31
N LYS A 43 17.04 0.79 5.24
CA LYS A 43 17.91 -0.19 5.92
C LYS A 43 17.15 -1.14 6.85
N SER A 44 16.00 -0.73 7.39
CA SER A 44 15.16 -1.59 8.23
C SER A 44 13.94 -2.03 7.42
N SER A 45 14.08 -3.18 6.76
CA SER A 45 13.10 -3.59 5.75
C SER A 45 11.72 -3.78 6.36
N ILE A 46 10.67 -3.26 5.72
CA ILE A 46 9.29 -3.52 6.12
C ILE A 46 8.97 -5.04 6.13
N LEU A 47 9.65 -5.81 5.28
CA LEU A 47 9.49 -7.26 5.16
C LEU A 47 10.05 -8.02 6.36
N SER A 48 10.94 -7.43 7.15
CA SER A 48 11.45 -8.07 8.36
C SER A 48 10.57 -7.81 9.60
N ILE A 49 9.59 -6.91 9.50
CA ILE A 49 8.68 -6.59 10.61
C ILE A 49 7.72 -7.77 10.83
N ARG A 50 7.61 -8.19 12.08
CA ARG A 50 6.62 -9.16 12.53
C ARG A 50 5.76 -8.61 13.65
N ASN A 51 4.45 -8.77 13.52
CA ASN A 51 3.49 -8.33 14.51
C ASN A 51 3.17 -9.49 15.46
N PRO A 52 3.17 -9.25 16.78
CA PRO A 52 2.65 -10.22 17.73
C PRO A 52 1.13 -10.26 17.63
N ILE A 53 0.58 -11.45 17.45
CA ILE A 53 -0.85 -11.71 17.47
C ILE A 53 -1.11 -12.76 18.53
N VAL A 54 -2.09 -12.48 19.38
CA VAL A 54 -2.56 -13.42 20.39
C VAL A 54 -3.62 -14.29 19.74
N ASP A 55 -3.40 -15.60 19.76
CA ASP A 55 -4.37 -16.54 19.23
C ASP A 55 -5.50 -16.87 20.22
N GLU A 56 -6.47 -17.66 19.78
CA GLU A 56 -7.61 -18.10 20.60
C GLU A 56 -7.20 -18.89 21.85
N ARG A 57 -5.97 -19.43 21.88
CA ARG A 57 -5.41 -20.19 23.00
C ARG A 57 -4.51 -19.33 23.90
N GLN A 58 -4.55 -18.00 23.75
CA GLN A 58 -3.71 -17.03 24.46
C GLN A 58 -2.20 -17.19 24.20
N GLN A 59 -1.81 -17.83 23.09
CA GLN A 59 -0.41 -17.94 22.70
C GLN A 59 -0.03 -16.79 21.77
N ILE A 60 1.17 -16.24 21.96
CA ILE A 60 1.71 -15.20 21.09
C ILE A 60 2.32 -15.86 19.86
N ARG A 61 1.82 -15.50 18.67
CA ARG A 61 2.41 -15.85 17.39
C ARG A 61 2.91 -14.60 16.67
N LEU A 62 3.98 -14.75 15.89
CA LEU A 62 4.54 -13.68 15.09
C LEU A 62 4.10 -13.84 13.64
N GLU A 63 3.30 -12.91 13.14
CA GLU A 63 2.89 -12.88 11.73
C GLU A 63 3.67 -11.79 10.97
N PRO A 64 4.02 -12.02 9.69
CA PRO A 64 4.58 -10.97 8.84
C PRO A 64 3.67 -9.73 8.83
N TYR A 65 4.26 -8.55 9.01
CA TYR A 65 3.52 -7.27 8.99
C TYR A 65 2.66 -7.13 7.72
N MET A 66 3.24 -7.53 6.58
CA MET A 66 2.63 -7.40 5.26
C MET A 66 1.34 -8.19 5.07
N ASP A 67 1.15 -9.29 5.82
CA ASP A 67 -0.08 -10.10 5.74
C ASP A 67 -1.29 -9.31 6.25
N SER A 68 -1.05 -8.35 7.14
CA SER A 68 -2.08 -7.48 7.69
C SER A 68 -2.22 -6.14 6.95
N PHE A 69 -1.30 -5.78 6.05
CA PHE A 69 -1.22 -4.44 5.45
C PHE A 69 -2.56 -4.00 4.81
N PRO A 70 -3.07 -2.78 5.11
CA PRO A 70 -4.47 -2.45 4.81
C PRO A 70 -4.72 -2.01 3.36
N PHE A 71 -3.66 -1.79 2.56
CA PHE A 71 -3.79 -1.35 1.18
C PHE A 71 -3.61 -2.55 0.23
N PRO A 72 -4.56 -2.81 -0.69
CA PRO A 72 -4.48 -3.95 -1.60
C PRO A 72 -3.46 -3.76 -2.73
N TYR A 73 -3.18 -2.51 -3.12
CA TYR A 73 -2.20 -2.19 -4.15
C TYR A 73 -1.04 -1.42 -3.52
N TYR A 74 0.10 -2.07 -3.45
CA TYR A 74 1.33 -1.45 -2.97
C TYR A 74 2.55 -1.94 -3.75
N VAL A 75 3.61 -1.15 -3.70
CA VAL A 75 4.91 -1.49 -4.25
C VAL A 75 5.98 -1.18 -3.20
N ILE A 76 6.93 -2.08 -3.01
CA ILE A 76 8.06 -1.89 -2.10
C ILE A 76 9.27 -1.49 -2.92
N ILE A 77 9.84 -0.32 -2.64
CA ILE A 77 10.94 0.22 -3.41
C ILE A 77 12.13 0.54 -2.51
N ARG A 78 13.25 -0.12 -2.80
CA ARG A 78 14.52 0.08 -2.09
C ARG A 78 15.41 1.14 -2.72
N ASP A 79 15.31 1.29 -4.03
CA ASP A 79 16.06 2.27 -4.79
C ASP A 79 15.11 3.32 -5.37
N VAL A 80 15.15 4.50 -4.78
CA VAL A 80 14.26 5.61 -5.15
C VAL A 80 14.71 6.34 -6.42
N THR A 81 15.89 6.06 -6.96
CA THR A 81 16.47 6.83 -8.07
C THR A 81 15.63 6.78 -9.34
N ASN A 82 14.99 5.64 -9.64
CA ASN A 82 14.24 5.45 -10.89
C ASN A 82 12.72 5.52 -10.74
N ILE A 83 12.18 5.60 -9.51
CA ILE A 83 10.73 5.62 -9.25
C ILE A 83 10.02 6.71 -10.05
N PRO A 84 10.48 7.98 -10.02
CA PRO A 84 9.71 9.06 -10.66
C PRO A 84 9.54 8.80 -12.15
N GLN A 85 10.58 8.28 -12.81
CA GLN A 85 10.57 7.96 -14.22
C GLN A 85 9.64 6.77 -14.51
N THR A 86 9.80 5.64 -13.81
CA THR A 86 8.97 4.45 -14.02
C THR A 86 7.49 4.71 -13.70
N MET A 87 7.20 5.47 -12.64
CA MET A 87 5.84 5.90 -12.30
C MET A 87 5.27 6.83 -13.37
N ALA A 88 6.05 7.80 -13.87
CA ALA A 88 5.61 8.68 -14.94
C ALA A 88 5.27 7.88 -16.21
N ASP A 89 6.10 6.89 -16.57
CA ASP A 89 5.86 6.03 -17.74
C ASP A 89 4.59 5.17 -17.55
N ALA A 90 4.41 4.55 -16.39
CA ALA A 90 3.22 3.77 -16.07
C ALA A 90 1.95 4.63 -16.05
N LEU A 91 2.02 5.85 -15.51
CA LEU A 91 0.91 6.80 -15.53
C LEU A 91 0.57 7.25 -16.94
N ARG A 92 1.58 7.53 -17.79
CA ARG A 92 1.33 7.86 -19.21
C ARG A 92 0.61 6.72 -19.92
N GLN A 93 1.08 5.49 -19.76
CA GLN A 93 0.41 4.31 -20.33
C GLN A 93 -1.03 4.16 -19.83
N TRP A 94 -1.27 4.38 -18.53
CA TRP A 94 -2.61 4.34 -17.98
C TRP A 94 -3.52 5.45 -18.54
N PHE A 95 -3.02 6.68 -18.66
CA PHE A 95 -3.76 7.79 -19.25
C PHE A 95 -4.12 7.55 -20.71
N GLU A 96 -3.22 6.95 -21.50
CA GLU A 96 -3.48 6.56 -22.88
C GLU A 96 -4.61 5.53 -22.97
N LEU A 97 -4.61 4.52 -22.09
CA LEU A 97 -5.64 3.49 -22.04
C LEU A 97 -7.01 4.03 -21.62
N VAL A 98 -7.04 5.00 -20.70
CA VAL A 98 -8.29 5.59 -20.19
C VAL A 98 -8.83 6.67 -21.13
N GLY A 99 -7.95 7.38 -21.85
CA GLY A 99 -8.31 8.42 -22.83
C GLY A 99 -8.78 7.88 -24.18
N GLN A 100 -8.62 6.57 -24.46
CA GLN A 100 -9.14 5.90 -25.66
C GLN A 100 -10.61 5.44 -25.54
N LYS A 101 -11.33 5.85 -24.49
CA LYS A 101 -12.78 5.63 -24.35
C LYS A 101 -13.57 6.93 -24.45
#